data_AF-A0A3D1R0L4-F1
#
_entry.id   AF-A0A3D1R0L4-F1
#
_cell.length_a   1.000
_cell.length_b   1.000
_cell.length_c   1.000
_cell.angle_alpha   90.00
_cell.angle_beta   90.00
_cell.angle_gamma   90.00
#
_symmetry.space_group_name_H-M   'P 1'
#
loop_
_entity.id
_entity.type
_entity.pdbx_description
1 polymer ?
#
loop_
_entity_poly.entity_id
_entity_poly.type
_entity_poly.pdbx_seq_one_letter_code
_entity_poly.pdbx_strand_id
1 'polypeptide(L)'
;MNAPAHLCALSLDRLLLSSMSTDEERQAREHLEFCEACRAALEELRADQQRFAARVFARTLPPLEARACRRGRLELLAARLGNPRLLVPVGLAVALLLVVARPAPEPDLRIKGGPTLKVFARRQGAVFQVRPDTRLAAGDRIRFVIEPERPGYLLVASVDGAGTVSVYFPPEGGQSAPVGAGRSELPGSIELDDAPGPERLFAYFSEQPLPAAEVARALAAAPGAVVSGVKPLELSFAKEQP
;
A
#
# COMPACT_ATOMS: atom_id res chain seq x y z
N MET A 1 3.25 37.25 -37.52
CA MET A 1 2.15 37.18 -36.52
C MET A 1 2.39 35.93 -35.71
N ASN A 2 2.96 36.06 -34.50
CA ASN A 2 3.17 34.92 -33.62
C ASN A 2 1.80 34.44 -33.13
N ALA A 3 1.47 33.17 -33.34
CA ALA A 3 0.28 32.58 -32.78
C ALA A 3 0.28 32.80 -31.25
N PRO A 4 -0.85 33.19 -30.64
CA PRO A 4 -0.92 33.36 -29.19
C PRO A 4 -0.59 32.02 -28.53
N ALA A 5 0.34 32.03 -27.58
CA ALA A 5 0.68 30.85 -26.80
C ALA A 5 -0.56 30.39 -26.03
N HIS A 6 -1.03 29.17 -26.31
CA HIS A 6 -2.19 28.58 -25.65
C HIS A 6 -1.89 28.19 -24.20
N LEU A 7 -2.94 28.12 -23.38
CA LEU A 7 -2.83 27.52 -22.05
C LEU A 7 -2.44 26.03 -22.17
N CYS A 8 -1.51 25.58 -21.32
CA CYS A 8 -1.19 24.16 -21.25
C CYS A 8 -2.32 23.38 -20.56
N ALA A 9 -2.39 22.06 -20.83
CA ALA A 9 -3.43 21.19 -20.26
C ALA A 9 -3.54 21.30 -18.74
N LEU A 10 -2.39 21.33 -18.04
CA LEU A 10 -2.36 21.47 -16.58
C LEU A 10 -3.00 22.77 -16.09
N SER A 11 -2.83 23.89 -16.81
CA SER A 11 -3.47 25.17 -16.43
C SER A 11 -4.99 25.11 -16.60
N LEU A 12 -5.49 24.45 -17.64
CA LEU A 12 -6.93 24.24 -17.83
C LEU A 12 -7.52 23.34 -16.73
N ASP A 13 -6.82 22.26 -16.37
CA ASP A 13 -7.22 21.38 -15.26
C ASP A 13 -7.26 22.13 -13.92
N ARG A 14 -6.24 22.93 -13.63
CA ARG A 14 -6.18 23.69 -12.38
C ARG A 14 -7.25 24.76 -12.30
N LEU A 15 -7.58 25.39 -13.44
CA LEU A 15 -8.69 26.33 -13.56
C LEU A 15 -10.05 25.63 -13.32
N LEU A 16 -10.24 24.43 -13.87
CA LEU A 16 -11.44 23.62 -13.65
C LEU A 16 -11.62 23.22 -12.18
N LEU A 17 -10.50 22.93 -11.50
CA LEU A 17 -10.47 22.53 -10.08
C LEU A 17 -10.44 23.71 -9.09
N SER A 18 -10.49 24.96 -9.57
CA SER A 18 -10.33 26.17 -8.75
C SER A 18 -9.09 26.12 -7.83
N SER A 19 -7.98 25.60 -8.37
CA SER A 19 -6.75 25.27 -7.62
C SER A 19 -5.53 26.14 -8.00
N MET A 20 -5.80 27.30 -8.58
CA MET A 20 -4.83 28.31 -9.00
C MET A 20 -4.84 29.48 -8.01
N SER A 21 -3.78 30.30 -8.03
CA SER A 21 -3.80 31.59 -7.33
C SER A 21 -4.77 32.56 -8.02
N THR A 22 -5.21 33.59 -7.30
CA THR A 22 -6.15 34.60 -7.83
C THR A 22 -5.64 35.34 -9.07
N ASP A 23 -4.32 35.54 -9.18
CA ASP A 23 -3.71 36.23 -10.31
C ASP A 23 -3.58 35.31 -11.53
N GLU A 24 -3.18 34.04 -11.33
CA GLU A 24 -3.13 33.04 -12.39
C GLU A 24 -4.53 32.74 -12.96
N GLU A 25 -5.55 32.67 -12.09
CA GLU A 25 -6.93 32.49 -12.50
C GLU A 25 -7.43 33.68 -13.35
N ARG A 26 -7.10 34.91 -12.97
CA ARG A 26 -7.46 36.11 -13.73
C ARG A 26 -6.83 36.07 -15.13
N GLN A 27 -5.53 35.79 -15.22
CA GLN A 27 -4.82 35.70 -16.49
C GLN A 27 -5.36 34.59 -17.39
N ALA A 28 -5.68 33.42 -16.81
CA ALA A 28 -6.28 32.32 -17.56
C ALA A 28 -7.67 32.69 -18.09
N ARG A 29 -8.50 33.37 -17.29
CA ARG A 29 -9.82 33.86 -17.71
C ARG A 29 -9.72 34.92 -18.82
N GLU A 30 -8.82 35.89 -18.68
CA GLU A 30 -8.52 36.87 -19.73
C GLU A 30 -8.10 36.20 -21.03
N HIS A 31 -7.22 35.18 -20.97
CA HIS A 31 -6.82 34.42 -22.17
C HIS A 31 -8.00 33.72 -22.85
N LEU A 32 -8.94 33.17 -22.07
CA LEU A 32 -10.12 32.49 -22.61
C LEU A 32 -11.09 33.42 -23.35
N GLU A 33 -11.09 34.72 -23.03
CA GLU A 33 -11.89 35.70 -23.78
C GLU A 33 -11.44 35.76 -25.25
N PHE A 34 -10.13 35.70 -25.48
CA PHE A 34 -9.53 35.89 -26.82
C PHE A 34 -9.17 34.58 -27.54
N CYS A 35 -9.10 33.44 -26.85
CA CYS A 35 -8.69 32.16 -27.43
C CYS A 35 -9.83 31.13 -27.50
N GLU A 36 -10.40 30.94 -28.69
CA GLU A 36 -11.46 29.95 -28.94
C GLU A 36 -10.98 28.51 -28.69
N ALA A 37 -9.75 28.17 -29.11
CA ALA A 37 -9.20 26.82 -28.93
C ALA A 37 -9.08 26.42 -27.45
N CYS A 38 -8.65 27.34 -26.58
CA CYS A 38 -8.58 27.10 -25.14
C CYS A 38 -9.97 27.01 -24.50
N ARG A 39 -10.95 27.78 -25.01
CA ARG A 39 -12.36 27.65 -24.58
C ARG A 39 -12.93 26.28 -24.92
N ALA A 40 -12.74 25.82 -26.16
CA ALA A 40 -13.19 24.52 -26.61
C ALA A 40 -12.56 23.37 -25.78
N ALA A 41 -11.25 23.45 -25.51
CA ALA A 41 -10.56 22.47 -24.66
C ALA A 41 -11.11 22.45 -23.21
N LEU A 42 -11.42 23.62 -22.64
CA LEU A 42 -12.02 23.70 -21.30
C LEU A 42 -13.44 23.14 -21.26
N GLU A 43 -14.23 23.37 -22.30
CA GLU A 43 -15.59 22.82 -22.44
C GLU A 43 -15.58 21.29 -22.59
N GLU A 44 -14.63 20.75 -23.36
CA GLU A 44 -14.41 19.30 -23.48
C GLU A 44 -14.08 18.67 -22.12
N LEU A 45 -13.14 19.26 -21.37
CA LEU A 45 -12.80 18.81 -20.01
C LEU A 45 -14.00 18.83 -19.06
N ARG A 46 -14.84 19.88 -19.14
CA ARG A 46 -16.08 19.97 -18.35
C ARG A 46 -17.09 18.88 -18.73
N ALA A 47 -17.26 18.62 -20.03
CA ALA A 47 -18.14 17.58 -20.53
C ALA A 47 -17.71 16.18 -20.06
N ASP A 48 -16.39 15.91 -20.08
CA ASP A 48 -15.82 14.66 -19.59
C ASP A 48 -16.01 14.49 -18.08
N GLN A 49 -15.78 15.54 -17.29
CA GLN A 49 -16.03 15.53 -15.84
C GLN A 49 -17.50 15.21 -15.53
N GLN A 50 -18.44 15.86 -16.23
CA GLN A 50 -19.87 15.60 -16.07
C GLN A 50 -20.24 14.18 -16.47
N ARG A 51 -19.67 13.67 -17.57
CA ARG A 51 -19.89 12.29 -18.03
C ARG A 51 -19.39 11.27 -17.02
N PHE A 52 -18.20 11.50 -16.45
CA PHE A 52 -17.64 10.67 -15.39
C PHE A 52 -18.51 10.68 -14.14
N ALA A 53 -18.96 11.85 -13.70
CA ALA A 53 -19.88 12.00 -12.57
C ALA A 53 -21.21 11.25 -12.79
N ALA A 54 -21.84 11.45 -13.94
CA ALA A 54 -23.13 10.87 -14.25
C ALA A 54 -23.08 9.34 -14.48
N ARG A 55 -22.00 8.82 -15.09
CA ARG A 55 -21.95 7.41 -15.54
C ARG A 55 -21.07 6.52 -14.67
N VAL A 56 -19.97 7.04 -14.12
CA VAL A 56 -19.00 6.26 -13.35
C VAL A 56 -19.26 6.41 -11.87
N PHE A 57 -19.25 7.64 -11.33
CA PHE A 57 -19.45 7.87 -9.89
C PHE A 57 -20.81 7.36 -9.41
N ALA A 58 -21.90 7.60 -10.16
CA ALA A 58 -23.23 7.13 -9.78
C ALA A 58 -23.34 5.60 -9.60
N ARG A 59 -22.46 4.81 -10.25
CA ARG A 59 -22.43 3.34 -10.13
C ARG A 59 -21.53 2.85 -9.00
N THR A 60 -20.47 3.60 -8.69
CA THR A 60 -19.43 3.17 -7.74
C THR A 60 -19.65 3.69 -6.33
N LEU A 61 -20.23 4.89 -6.15
CA LEU A 61 -20.42 5.50 -4.84
C LEU A 61 -21.42 4.76 -3.94
N PRO A 62 -22.63 4.38 -4.41
CA PRO A 62 -23.63 3.76 -3.55
C PRO A 62 -23.16 2.44 -2.90
N PRO A 63 -22.44 1.54 -3.61
CA PRO A 63 -21.81 0.37 -3.00
C PRO A 63 -20.76 0.71 -1.92
N LEU A 64 -20.01 1.80 -2.08
CA LEU A 64 -18.97 2.22 -1.15
C LEU A 64 -19.56 2.85 0.12
N GLU A 65 -20.55 3.73 -0.02
CA GLU A 65 -21.26 4.33 1.11
C GLU A 65 -22.02 3.28 1.93
N ALA A 66 -22.66 2.31 1.25
CA ALA A 66 -23.32 1.20 1.92
C ALA A 66 -22.35 0.33 2.74
N ARG A 67 -21.09 0.22 2.33
CA ARG A 67 -20.04 -0.49 3.09
C ARG A 67 -19.55 0.34 4.29
N ALA A 68 -19.39 1.65 4.12
CA ALA A 68 -19.00 2.57 5.20
C ALA A 68 -20.04 2.60 6.33
N CYS A 69 -21.34 2.73 6.01
CA CYS A 69 -22.41 2.74 7.01
C CYS A 69 -22.59 1.39 7.74
N ARG A 70 -22.27 0.25 7.11
CA ARG A 70 -22.35 -1.06 7.78
C ARG A 70 -21.34 -1.21 8.91
N ARG A 71 -20.12 -0.64 8.77
CA ARG A 71 -19.11 -0.64 9.84
C ARG A 71 -19.60 0.12 11.08
N GLY A 72 -20.15 1.32 10.92
CA GLY A 72 -20.67 2.11 12.05
C GLY A 72 -21.86 1.46 12.77
N ARG A 73 -22.75 0.77 12.04
CA ARG A 73 -23.89 0.06 12.65
C ARG A 73 -23.47 -1.20 13.42
N LEU A 74 -22.45 -1.91 12.96
CA LEU A 74 -21.90 -3.09 13.65
C LEU A 74 -21.15 -2.69 14.94
N GLU A 75 -20.42 -1.58 14.93
CA GLU A 75 -19.76 -1.06 16.14
C GLU A 75 -20.77 -0.57 17.19
N LEU A 76 -21.86 0.10 16.76
CA LEU A 76 -22.95 0.51 17.66
C LEU A 76 -23.73 -0.67 18.24
N LEU A 77 -23.91 -1.76 17.49
CA LEU A 77 -24.52 -3.00 17.98
C LEU A 77 -23.59 -3.73 18.96
N ALA A 78 -22.29 -3.81 18.67
CA ALA A 78 -21.29 -4.38 19.59
C ALA A 78 -21.23 -3.60 20.91
N ALA A 79 -21.33 -2.27 20.87
CA ALA A 79 -21.38 -1.42 22.07
C ALA A 79 -22.66 -1.63 22.91
N ARG A 80 -23.82 -1.90 22.26
CA ARG A 80 -25.09 -2.15 22.98
C ARG A 80 -25.23 -3.56 23.57
N LEU A 81 -24.49 -4.54 23.06
CA LEU A 81 -24.43 -5.90 23.64
C LEU A 81 -23.36 -6.05 24.74
N GLY A 82 -22.66 -4.97 25.10
CA GLY A 82 -21.67 -4.91 26.18
C GLY A 82 -22.25 -4.94 27.60
N ASN A 83 -23.07 -5.94 27.94
CA ASN A 83 -23.38 -6.27 29.33
C ASN A 83 -22.59 -7.56 29.71
N PRO A 84 -21.49 -7.46 30.48
CA PRO A 84 -20.46 -8.50 30.57
C PRO A 84 -20.82 -9.72 31.44
N ARG A 85 -22.09 -9.92 31.81
CA ARG A 85 -22.49 -10.95 32.79
C ARG A 85 -23.25 -12.15 32.22
N LEU A 86 -23.42 -12.29 30.90
CA LEU A 86 -24.23 -13.38 30.36
C LEU A 86 -23.68 -14.14 29.14
N LEU A 87 -22.38 -14.08 28.85
CA LEU A 87 -21.83 -14.77 27.66
C LEU A 87 -20.45 -15.41 27.92
N VAL A 88 -20.34 -16.31 28.91
CA VAL A 88 -19.12 -17.10 29.10
C VAL A 88 -19.07 -18.37 28.22
N PRO A 89 -20.17 -19.09 27.90
CA PRO A 89 -20.03 -20.29 27.05
C PRO A 89 -20.27 -20.06 25.55
N VAL A 90 -21.02 -19.02 25.14
CA VAL A 90 -21.35 -18.78 23.71
C VAL A 90 -20.31 -17.92 22.98
N GLY A 91 -19.56 -17.08 23.72
CA GLY A 91 -18.54 -16.20 23.15
C GLY A 91 -17.37 -16.96 22.51
N LEU A 92 -17.01 -18.13 23.04
CA LEU A 92 -15.87 -18.91 22.55
C LEU A 92 -16.15 -19.51 21.16
N ALA A 93 -17.37 -20.02 20.91
CA ALA A 93 -17.74 -20.58 19.62
C ALA A 93 -17.82 -19.52 18.52
N VAL A 94 -18.33 -18.33 18.84
CA VAL A 94 -18.41 -17.21 17.89
C VAL A 94 -17.04 -16.57 17.63
N ALA A 95 -16.17 -16.48 18.65
CA ALA A 95 -14.79 -16.05 18.48
C ALA A 95 -13.99 -17.04 17.62
N LEU A 96 -14.17 -18.35 17.82
CA LEU A 96 -13.53 -19.38 16.99
C LEU A 96 -14.06 -19.33 15.55
N LEU A 97 -15.37 -19.15 15.34
CA LEU A 97 -15.96 -19.01 14.01
C LEU A 97 -15.50 -17.73 13.29
N LEU A 98 -15.34 -16.62 14.01
CA LEU A 98 -14.83 -15.35 13.45
C LEU A 98 -13.33 -15.37 13.16
N VAL A 99 -12.55 -16.22 13.84
CA VAL A 99 -11.12 -16.45 13.51
C VAL A 99 -10.99 -17.33 12.27
N VAL A 100 -11.85 -18.33 12.11
CA VAL A 100 -11.83 -19.24 10.93
C VAL A 100 -12.47 -18.59 9.69
N ALA A 101 -13.44 -17.69 9.87
CA ALA A 101 -14.15 -17.01 8.78
C ALA A 101 -13.61 -15.62 8.45
N ARG A 102 -12.39 -15.25 8.90
CA ARG A 102 -11.75 -14.04 8.37
C ARG A 102 -11.44 -14.29 6.89
N PRO A 103 -12.06 -13.57 5.94
CA PRO A 103 -11.56 -13.61 4.58
C PRO A 103 -10.11 -13.16 4.64
N ALA A 104 -9.21 -13.96 4.03
CA ALA A 104 -7.85 -13.52 3.80
C ALA A 104 -7.91 -12.11 3.19
N PRO A 105 -7.09 -11.15 3.64
CA PRO A 105 -7.07 -9.82 3.04
C PRO A 105 -6.81 -10.04 1.54
N GLU A 106 -7.81 -9.74 0.69
CA GLU A 106 -7.59 -9.75 -0.76
C GLU A 106 -6.46 -8.76 -1.06
N PRO A 107 -5.30 -9.24 -1.53
CA PRO A 107 -4.14 -8.39 -1.69
C PRO A 107 -4.18 -7.78 -3.09
N ASP A 108 -5.18 -6.94 -3.39
CA ASP A 108 -5.05 -6.07 -4.58
C ASP A 108 -5.97 -4.84 -4.69
N LEU A 109 -6.72 -4.47 -3.65
CA LEU A 109 -7.28 -3.11 -3.59
C LEU A 109 -6.33 -2.19 -2.81
N ARG A 110 -5.14 -1.98 -3.38
CA ARG A 110 -4.22 -0.92 -2.94
C ARG A 110 -4.65 0.38 -3.63
N ILE A 111 -5.14 1.32 -2.83
CA ILE A 111 -5.29 2.72 -3.27
C ILE A 111 -3.88 3.20 -3.64
N LYS A 112 -3.72 3.64 -4.90
CA LYS A 112 -2.48 4.24 -5.43
C LYS A 112 -2.05 5.38 -4.50
N GLY A 113 -0.97 5.20 -3.73
CA GLY A 113 -0.49 6.21 -2.77
C GLY A 113 0.41 5.68 -1.64
N GLY A 114 1.28 4.70 -1.91
CA GLY A 114 2.20 4.18 -0.89
C GLY A 114 3.36 3.37 -1.49
N PRO A 115 4.48 3.24 -0.76
CA PRO A 115 5.63 2.48 -1.24
C PRO A 115 5.23 1.04 -1.56
N THR A 116 5.88 0.43 -2.55
CA THR A 116 5.65 -0.98 -2.87
C THR A 116 6.89 -1.84 -2.62
N LEU A 117 6.64 -3.08 -2.21
CA LEU A 117 7.62 -4.16 -2.13
C LEU A 117 7.13 -5.29 -3.05
N LYS A 118 8.00 -5.76 -3.93
CA LYS A 118 7.82 -6.97 -4.74
C LYS A 118 8.99 -7.90 -4.46
N VAL A 119 8.70 -9.20 -4.41
CA VAL A 119 9.70 -10.24 -4.17
C VAL A 119 9.77 -11.10 -5.42
N PHE A 120 10.99 -11.41 -5.86
CA PHE A 120 11.27 -12.31 -6.97
C PHE A 120 12.14 -13.45 -6.47
N ALA A 121 11.77 -14.69 -6.78
CA ALA A 121 12.53 -15.87 -6.46
C ALA A 121 13.21 -16.44 -7.71
N ARG A 122 14.38 -17.04 -7.52
CA ARG A 122 15.10 -17.81 -8.54
C ARG A 122 15.21 -19.26 -8.10
N ARG A 123 14.67 -20.18 -8.91
CA ARG A 123 14.76 -21.63 -8.76
C ARG A 123 15.30 -22.24 -10.04
N GLN A 124 16.39 -23.01 -9.96
CA GLN A 124 16.98 -23.73 -11.11
C GLN A 124 17.17 -22.86 -12.38
N GLY A 125 17.47 -21.57 -12.22
CA GLY A 125 17.66 -20.63 -13.33
C GLY A 125 16.41 -19.89 -13.80
N ALA A 126 15.20 -20.33 -13.41
CA ALA A 126 13.96 -19.59 -13.67
C ALA A 126 13.74 -18.52 -12.59
N VAL A 127 13.33 -17.31 -13.01
CA VAL A 127 12.97 -16.21 -12.11
C VAL A 127 11.46 -15.98 -12.18
N PHE A 128 10.80 -15.93 -11.04
CA PHE A 128 9.35 -15.69 -10.94
C PHE A 128 9.03 -14.75 -9.78
N GLN A 129 7.90 -14.04 -9.89
CA GLN A 129 7.42 -13.17 -8.83
C GLN A 129 6.78 -14.01 -7.72
N VAL A 130 7.17 -13.75 -6.48
CA VAL A 130 6.55 -14.34 -5.29
C VAL A 130 5.26 -13.59 -4.99
N ARG A 131 4.17 -14.34 -4.92
CA ARG A 131 2.84 -13.91 -4.50
C ARG A 131 2.43 -14.65 -3.22
N PRO A 132 1.38 -14.24 -2.51
CA PRO A 132 0.99 -14.87 -1.24
C PRO A 132 0.68 -16.37 -1.32
N ASP A 133 0.26 -16.85 -2.49
CA ASP A 133 -0.03 -18.24 -2.81
C ASP A 133 1.18 -19.02 -3.34
N THR A 134 2.31 -18.34 -3.55
CA THR A 134 3.54 -18.95 -4.06
C THR A 134 4.20 -19.80 -2.98
N ARG A 135 4.64 -20.99 -3.36
CA ARG A 135 5.42 -21.89 -2.52
C ARG A 135 6.89 -21.80 -2.89
N LEU A 136 7.75 -21.52 -1.91
CA LEU A 136 9.20 -21.46 -2.09
C LEU A 136 9.85 -22.67 -1.42
N ALA A 137 10.90 -23.19 -2.02
CA ALA A 137 11.65 -24.34 -1.52
C ALA A 137 12.94 -23.86 -0.86
N ALA A 138 13.49 -24.67 0.04
CA ALA A 138 14.84 -24.45 0.55
C ALA A 138 15.85 -24.34 -0.63
N GLY A 139 16.76 -23.37 -0.56
CA GLY A 139 17.72 -23.06 -1.62
C GLY A 139 17.20 -22.11 -2.72
N ASP A 140 15.91 -21.75 -2.71
CA ASP A 140 15.42 -20.67 -3.57
C ASP A 140 16.08 -19.34 -3.15
N ARG A 141 16.49 -18.54 -4.14
CA ARG A 141 17.10 -17.23 -3.89
C ARG A 141 16.09 -16.12 -4.16
N ILE A 142 15.75 -15.38 -3.12
CA ILE A 142 14.83 -14.25 -3.22
C ILE A 142 15.55 -12.91 -3.35
N ARG A 143 14.91 -11.98 -4.05
CA ARG A 143 15.36 -10.61 -4.22
C ARG A 143 14.18 -9.64 -4.12
N PHE A 144 14.46 -8.44 -3.64
CA PHE A 144 13.47 -7.41 -3.39
C PHE A 144 13.56 -6.32 -4.46
N VAL A 145 12.40 -5.93 -4.98
CA VAL A 145 12.22 -4.75 -5.82
C VAL A 145 11.29 -3.81 -5.06
N ILE A 146 11.73 -2.57 -4.89
CA ILE A 146 10.99 -1.54 -4.17
C ILE A 146 10.61 -0.41 -5.12
N GLU A 147 9.55 0.30 -4.79
CA GLU A 147 9.15 1.52 -5.48
C GLU A 147 8.55 2.51 -4.47
N PRO A 148 9.39 3.17 -3.67
CA PRO A 148 8.95 4.26 -2.78
C PRO A 148 8.64 5.52 -3.58
N GLU A 149 7.66 6.30 -3.12
CA GLU A 149 7.25 7.54 -3.79
C GLU A 149 8.19 8.72 -3.50
N ARG A 150 8.89 8.67 -2.36
CA ARG A 150 9.83 9.69 -1.89
C ARG A 150 11.11 9.02 -1.37
N PRO A 151 12.26 9.71 -1.40
CA PRO A 151 13.46 9.22 -0.74
C PRO A 151 13.22 9.08 0.76
N GLY A 152 13.88 8.11 1.38
CA GLY A 152 13.73 7.83 2.81
C GLY A 152 14.66 6.70 3.23
N TYR A 153 14.23 5.91 4.20
CA TYR A 153 14.95 4.75 4.70
C TYR A 153 14.11 3.49 4.58
N LEU A 154 14.79 2.36 4.36
CA LEU A 154 14.19 1.05 4.27
C LEU A 154 14.90 0.06 5.20
N LEU A 155 14.11 -0.72 5.91
CA LEU A 155 14.53 -1.96 6.55
C LEU A 155 13.59 -3.09 6.13
N VAL A 156 14.15 -4.21 5.70
CA VAL A 156 13.41 -5.44 5.39
C VAL A 156 13.82 -6.51 6.38
N ALA A 157 12.84 -7.07 7.08
CA ALA A 157 13.01 -8.17 8.01
C ALA A 157 12.06 -9.32 7.68
N SER A 158 12.45 -10.53 8.05
CA SER A 158 11.66 -11.75 7.95
C SER A 158 11.38 -12.31 9.34
N VAL A 159 10.21 -12.93 9.49
CA VAL A 159 9.85 -13.77 10.62
C VAL A 159 9.48 -15.14 10.08
N ASP A 160 10.27 -16.15 10.43
CA ASP A 160 10.02 -17.54 10.03
C ASP A 160 8.85 -18.18 10.83
N GLY A 161 8.54 -19.44 10.52
CA GLY A 161 7.51 -20.19 11.22
C GLY A 161 7.85 -20.54 12.68
N ALA A 162 9.13 -20.46 13.08
CA ALA A 162 9.59 -20.61 14.46
C ALA A 162 9.55 -19.28 15.25
N GLY A 163 9.28 -18.16 14.58
CA GLY A 163 9.29 -16.82 15.18
C GLY A 163 10.69 -16.17 15.21
N THR A 164 11.69 -16.77 14.56
CA THR A 164 13.03 -16.19 14.43
C THR A 164 12.95 -14.97 13.53
N VAL A 165 13.46 -13.83 14.02
CA VAL A 165 13.53 -12.59 13.24
C VAL A 165 14.89 -12.46 12.57
N SER A 166 14.90 -12.33 11.24
CA SER A 166 16.10 -12.11 10.44
C SER A 166 16.01 -10.79 9.68
N VAL A 167 17.06 -9.96 9.75
CA VAL A 167 17.12 -8.71 8.95
C VAL A 167 17.76 -9.03 7.60
N TYR A 168 17.02 -8.76 6.53
CA TYR A 168 17.46 -9.02 5.14
C TYR A 168 18.02 -7.80 4.45
N PHE A 169 17.57 -6.61 4.84
CA PHE A 169 18.13 -5.37 4.34
C PHE A 169 18.10 -4.27 5.41
N PRO A 170 19.21 -3.54 5.60
CA PRO A 170 20.54 -3.78 5.03
C PRO A 170 21.24 -5.02 5.65
N PRO A 171 22.10 -5.73 4.90
CA PRO A 171 22.73 -6.98 5.37
C PRO A 171 23.70 -6.82 6.55
N GLU A 172 24.35 -5.67 6.70
CA GLU A 172 25.35 -5.40 7.76
C GLU A 172 25.04 -4.13 8.58
N GLY A 173 23.82 -3.60 8.47
CA GLY A 173 23.46 -2.34 9.12
C GLY A 173 22.76 -2.52 10.47
N GLY A 174 23.22 -1.80 11.50
CA GLY A 174 22.50 -1.66 12.77
C GLY A 174 21.21 -0.83 12.69
N GLN A 175 20.92 -0.26 11.51
CA GLN A 175 19.76 0.59 11.24
C GLN A 175 19.35 0.48 9.76
N SER A 176 18.14 0.93 9.44
CA SER A 176 17.61 1.04 8.07
C SER A 176 18.55 1.84 7.16
N ALA A 177 18.64 1.45 5.88
CA ALA A 177 19.49 2.12 4.91
C ALA A 177 18.72 3.12 4.03
N PRO A 178 19.36 4.19 3.55
CA PRO A 178 18.71 5.16 2.69
C PRO A 178 18.32 4.55 1.33
N VAL A 179 17.15 4.91 0.83
CA VAL A 179 16.63 4.51 -0.49
C VAL A 179 16.10 5.74 -1.23
N GLY A 180 16.34 5.80 -2.54
CA GLY A 180 15.81 6.86 -3.40
C GLY A 180 14.35 6.64 -3.78
N ALA A 181 13.69 7.66 -4.32
CA ALA A 181 12.37 7.52 -4.91
C ALA A 181 12.41 6.72 -6.23
N GLY A 182 11.30 6.09 -6.56
CA GLY A 182 11.13 5.32 -7.80
C GLY A 182 11.58 3.87 -7.69
N ARG A 183 11.38 3.14 -8.78
CA ARG A 183 11.63 1.70 -8.82
C ARG A 183 13.12 1.39 -8.74
N SER A 184 13.51 0.55 -7.78
CA SER A 184 14.88 0.06 -7.63
C SER A 184 14.92 -1.38 -7.12
N GLU A 185 16.00 -2.07 -7.44
CA GLU A 185 16.26 -3.45 -7.00
C GLU A 185 17.27 -3.40 -5.85
N LEU A 186 16.96 -4.07 -4.73
CA LEU A 186 17.86 -4.09 -3.59
C LEU A 186 19.07 -5.00 -3.89
N PRO A 187 20.27 -4.61 -3.45
CA PRO A 187 21.47 -5.41 -3.65
C PRO A 187 21.39 -6.74 -2.90
N GLY A 188 21.98 -7.78 -3.50
CA GLY A 188 22.09 -9.11 -2.91
C GLY A 188 20.97 -10.09 -3.30
N SER A 189 21.01 -11.27 -2.71
CA SER A 189 19.93 -12.26 -2.76
C SER A 189 19.97 -13.05 -1.47
N ILE A 190 18.80 -13.31 -0.90
CA ILE A 190 18.68 -14.13 0.30
C ILE A 190 18.37 -15.56 -0.13
N GLU A 191 19.17 -16.51 0.32
CA GLU A 191 18.91 -17.93 0.11
C GLU A 191 18.01 -18.44 1.24
N LEU A 192 16.88 -19.05 0.88
CA LEU A 192 15.91 -19.54 1.85
C LEU A 192 16.41 -20.83 2.51
N ASP A 193 16.26 -20.88 3.82
CA ASP A 193 16.52 -22.07 4.64
C ASP A 193 15.32 -23.03 4.64
N ASP A 194 15.54 -24.21 5.23
CA ASP A 194 14.53 -25.25 5.42
C ASP A 194 13.72 -25.06 6.73
N ALA A 195 13.59 -23.81 7.21
CA ALA A 195 12.83 -23.55 8.43
C ALA A 195 11.33 -23.89 8.20
N PRO A 196 10.70 -24.68 9.08
CA PRO A 196 9.33 -25.12 8.88
C PRO A 196 8.33 -23.97 9.07
N GLY A 197 7.30 -23.94 8.22
CA GLY A 197 6.16 -23.02 8.35
C GLY A 197 6.20 -21.84 7.36
N PRO A 198 5.17 -20.97 7.41
CA PRO A 198 5.09 -19.82 6.53
C PRO A 198 6.12 -18.77 6.93
N GLU A 199 6.69 -18.11 5.93
CA GLU A 199 7.59 -16.99 6.14
C GLU A 199 6.86 -15.67 5.90
N ARG A 200 7.12 -14.69 6.78
CA ARG A 200 6.50 -13.36 6.72
C ARG A 200 7.57 -12.30 6.62
N LEU A 201 7.51 -11.54 5.54
CA LEU A 201 8.37 -10.39 5.27
C LEU A 201 7.69 -9.10 5.71
N PHE A 202 8.48 -8.23 6.33
CA PHE A 202 8.08 -6.91 6.79
C PHE A 202 9.05 -5.86 6.22
N ALA A 203 8.55 -4.93 5.44
CA ALA A 203 9.31 -3.78 4.95
C ALA A 203 8.84 -2.49 5.63
N TYR A 204 9.75 -1.83 6.32
CA TYR A 204 9.53 -0.55 6.98
C TYR A 204 10.11 0.57 6.12
N PHE A 205 9.24 1.40 5.56
CA PHE A 205 9.61 2.63 4.87
C PHE A 205 9.44 3.81 5.83
N SER A 206 10.53 4.51 6.15
CA SER A 206 10.54 5.59 7.15
C SER A 206 11.23 6.84 6.64
N GLU A 207 10.89 8.00 7.21
CA GLU A 207 11.56 9.27 6.90
C GLU A 207 12.90 9.41 7.67
N GLN A 208 13.04 8.71 8.79
CA GLN A 208 14.23 8.70 9.64
C GLN A 208 14.81 7.29 9.77
N PRO A 209 16.12 7.14 10.07
CA PRO A 209 16.72 5.84 10.32
C PRO A 209 16.04 5.09 11.47
N LEU A 210 15.65 3.84 11.25
CA LEU A 210 15.11 2.94 12.26
C LEU A 210 16.19 1.97 12.75
N PRO A 211 16.42 1.82 14.06
CA PRO A 211 17.35 0.83 14.61
C PRO A 211 16.86 -0.60 14.33
N ALA A 212 17.72 -1.43 13.75
CA ALA A 212 17.37 -2.81 13.40
C ALA A 212 17.01 -3.65 14.64
N ALA A 213 17.68 -3.40 15.78
CA ALA A 213 17.41 -4.07 17.04
C ALA A 213 16.03 -3.72 17.63
N GLU A 214 15.53 -2.50 17.40
CA GLU A 214 14.19 -2.10 17.82
C GLU A 214 13.12 -2.80 16.99
N VAL A 215 13.31 -2.81 15.66
CA VAL A 215 12.42 -3.52 14.74
C VAL A 215 12.39 -5.02 15.05
N ALA A 216 13.55 -5.64 15.23
CA ALA A 216 13.64 -7.06 15.54
C ALA A 216 12.91 -7.43 16.84
N ARG A 217 13.10 -6.62 17.90
CA ARG A 217 12.42 -6.81 19.18
C ARG A 217 10.90 -6.64 19.05
N ALA A 218 10.46 -5.66 18.27
CA ALA A 218 9.04 -5.42 18.04
C ALA A 218 8.38 -6.58 17.26
N LEU A 219 9.04 -7.07 16.20
CA LEU A 219 8.55 -8.20 15.41
C LEU A 219 8.53 -9.52 16.19
N ALA A 220 9.51 -9.74 17.07
CA ALA A 220 9.54 -10.90 17.95
C ALA A 220 8.37 -10.89 18.97
N ALA A 221 7.95 -9.71 19.43
CA ALA A 221 6.80 -9.57 20.32
C ALA A 221 5.46 -9.70 19.59
N ALA A 222 5.35 -9.07 18.41
CA ALA A 222 4.13 -9.09 17.61
C ALA A 222 4.46 -8.97 16.11
N PRO A 223 4.09 -9.96 15.29
CA PRO A 223 4.17 -9.84 13.84
C PRO A 223 3.39 -8.63 13.33
N GLY A 224 4.01 -7.81 12.48
CA GLY A 224 3.40 -6.58 11.95
C GLY A 224 3.40 -5.39 12.92
N ALA A 225 4.21 -5.43 13.98
CA ALA A 225 4.34 -4.32 14.93
C ALA A 225 4.70 -2.99 14.25
N VAL A 226 4.06 -1.92 14.72
CA VAL A 226 4.37 -0.53 14.34
C VAL A 226 5.58 -0.09 15.15
N VAL A 227 6.61 0.43 14.47
CA VAL A 227 7.87 0.87 15.10
C VAL A 227 8.05 2.35 14.86
N SER A 228 8.22 3.14 15.92
CA SER A 228 8.35 4.60 15.84
C SER A 228 7.24 5.28 15.00
N GLY A 229 6.01 4.74 15.03
CA GLY A 229 4.87 5.23 14.23
C GLY A 229 4.82 4.73 12.78
N VAL A 230 5.81 3.94 12.34
CA VAL A 230 5.90 3.39 10.99
C VAL A 230 5.24 2.01 10.94
N LYS A 231 4.24 1.87 10.09
CA LYS A 231 3.57 0.59 9.82
C LYS A 231 4.31 -0.16 8.69
N PRO A 232 4.63 -1.46 8.85
CA PRO A 232 5.29 -2.21 7.80
C PRO A 232 4.33 -2.57 6.65
N LEU A 233 4.89 -2.73 5.45
CA LEU A 233 4.28 -3.55 4.42
C LEU A 233 4.56 -5.02 4.73
N GLU A 234 3.52 -5.84 4.70
CA GLU A 234 3.62 -7.27 4.97
C GLU A 234 3.43 -8.07 3.68
N LEU A 235 4.27 -9.09 3.51
CA LEU A 235 4.12 -10.11 2.48
C LEU A 235 4.41 -11.47 3.12
N SER A 236 3.48 -12.41 3.01
CA SER A 236 3.68 -13.78 3.46
C SER A 236 3.79 -14.73 2.28
N PHE A 237 4.52 -15.82 2.44
CA PHE A 237 4.55 -16.94 1.49
C PHE A 237 4.77 -18.25 2.25
N ALA A 238 4.35 -19.36 1.62
CA ALA A 238 4.55 -20.69 2.19
C ALA A 238 5.90 -21.27 1.74
N LYS A 239 6.55 -22.00 2.64
CA LYS A 239 7.65 -22.89 2.27
C LYS A 239 7.10 -24.27 1.89
N GLU A 240 7.70 -24.90 0.89
CA GLU A 240 7.52 -26.33 0.63
C GLU A 240 8.07 -27.09 1.84
N GLN A 241 7.28 -28.03 2.37
CA GLN A 241 7.78 -28.92 3.41
C GLN A 241 8.63 -30.01 2.74
N PRO A 242 9.76 -30.40 3.34
CA PRO A 242 10.58 -31.50 2.84
C PRO A 242 9.83 -32.83 2.79
#